data_AF-A0A844MEH3-F1
#
_entry.id   AF-A0A844MEH3-F1
#
_cell.length_a   1.000
_cell.length_b   1.000
_cell.length_c   1.000
_cell.angle_alpha   90.00
_cell.angle_beta   90.00
_cell.angle_gamma   90.00
#
_symmetry.space_group_name_H-M   'P 1'
#
loop_
_entity.id
_entity.type
_entity.pdbx_description
1 polymer ?
#
loop_
_entity_poly.entity_id
_entity_poly.type
_entity_poly.pdbx_seq_one_letter_code
_entity_poly.pdbx_strand_id
1 'polypeptide(L)'
;MSWGFSWELIPERIYDAYKESNYRTIPHEKLPTQNKPSTLLRLDTEFMKIVESFHFPNGYLACSPQFIPSSQPLPEGKDKSTHGYIICVVLSDDKPKGEFWIFDANDFNGKPIYRLSHQNLHLRLTIHSTWLPEIKKSHNSETTDRKKRREDSLKLDCDVLVRKGSAKLQKIFDDVVYPHFIQQTPEDELLRDDL
;
A
#
# COMPACT_ATOMS: atom_id res chain seq x y z
N MET A 1 8.71 7.86 0.07
CA MET A 1 9.32 6.67 0.72
C MET A 1 10.01 5.84 -0.34
N SER A 2 11.12 5.21 0.03
CA SER A 2 11.81 4.19 -0.77
C SER A 2 11.70 2.86 -0.02
N TRP A 3 11.36 1.76 -0.71
CA TRP A 3 11.35 0.42 -0.10
C TRP A 3 12.76 -0.14 0.12
N GLY A 4 13.79 0.53 -0.39
CA GLY A 4 15.16 0.04 -0.32
C GLY A 4 15.37 -1.14 -1.28
N PHE A 5 16.29 -2.03 -0.89
CA PHE A 5 16.66 -3.22 -1.63
C PHE A 5 17.13 -4.28 -0.63
N SER A 6 16.58 -5.48 -0.67
CA SER A 6 17.11 -6.61 0.07
C SER A 6 17.01 -7.85 -0.79
N TRP A 7 18.08 -8.62 -0.86
CA TRP A 7 18.07 -9.92 -1.55
C TRP A 7 17.06 -10.89 -0.92
N GLU A 8 16.78 -10.75 0.37
CA GLU A 8 15.80 -11.58 1.10
C GLU A 8 14.36 -11.31 0.67
N LEU A 9 14.08 -10.13 0.11
CA LEU A 9 12.73 -9.75 -0.33
C LEU A 9 12.44 -10.17 -1.78
N ILE A 10 13.43 -10.67 -2.52
CA ILE A 10 13.26 -11.13 -3.91
C ILE A 10 12.87 -12.61 -3.88
N PRO A 11 11.63 -12.99 -4.24
CA PRO A 11 11.28 -14.39 -4.29
C PRO A 11 12.14 -15.11 -5.32
N GLU A 12 12.75 -16.24 -4.93
CA GLU A 12 13.64 -17.04 -5.79
C GLU A 12 12.99 -17.37 -7.14
N ARG A 13 11.71 -17.78 -7.12
CA ARG A 13 10.94 -18.05 -8.34
C ARG A 13 10.87 -16.87 -9.32
N ILE A 14 10.83 -15.64 -8.81
CA ILE A 14 10.81 -14.43 -9.63
C ILE A 14 12.23 -14.13 -10.12
N TYR A 15 13.23 -14.28 -9.25
CA TYR A 15 14.62 -14.12 -9.67
C TYR A 15 14.97 -15.07 -10.83
N ASP A 16 14.70 -16.36 -10.68
CA ASP A 16 15.02 -17.37 -11.69
C ASP A 16 14.25 -17.18 -12.99
N ALA A 17 12.97 -16.82 -12.93
CA ALA A 17 12.16 -16.58 -14.12
C ALA A 17 12.68 -15.41 -14.97
N TYR A 18 13.37 -14.44 -14.35
CA TYR A 18 13.71 -13.19 -15.02
C TYR A 18 15.21 -12.88 -15.08
N LYS A 19 16.11 -13.58 -14.38
CA LYS A 19 17.55 -13.23 -14.31
C LYS A 19 18.24 -13.14 -15.67
N GLU A 20 17.85 -14.00 -16.62
CA GLU A 20 18.34 -14.03 -18.02
C GLU A 20 17.40 -13.35 -19.03
N SER A 21 16.42 -12.55 -18.57
CA SER A 21 15.48 -11.91 -19.48
C SER A 21 16.16 -10.86 -20.36
N ASN A 22 16.03 -11.01 -21.68
CA ASN A 22 16.53 -10.06 -22.68
C ASN A 22 15.90 -8.66 -22.59
N TYR A 23 14.83 -8.50 -21.80
CA TYR A 23 14.14 -7.22 -21.60
C TYR A 23 14.60 -6.46 -20.35
N ARG A 24 15.63 -6.93 -19.63
CA ARG A 24 16.20 -6.19 -18.49
C ARG A 24 16.98 -4.97 -18.97
N THR A 25 16.51 -3.79 -18.60
CA THR A 25 17.30 -2.54 -18.72
C THR A 25 18.51 -2.55 -17.79
N ILE A 26 18.39 -3.18 -16.62
CA ILE A 26 19.45 -3.30 -15.62
C ILE A 26 19.78 -4.79 -15.43
N PRO A 27 20.99 -5.24 -15.85
CA PRO A 27 21.48 -6.59 -15.59
C PRO A 27 21.49 -6.90 -14.08
N HIS A 28 21.23 -8.15 -13.71
CA HIS A 28 21.08 -8.53 -12.31
C HIS A 28 22.39 -8.39 -11.52
N GLU A 29 23.53 -8.49 -12.19
CA GLU A 29 24.88 -8.30 -11.65
C GLU A 29 25.16 -6.84 -11.27
N LYS A 30 24.37 -5.90 -11.80
CA LYS A 30 24.42 -4.47 -11.43
C LYS A 30 23.48 -4.12 -10.28
N LEU A 31 22.72 -5.08 -9.75
CA LEU A 31 21.92 -4.85 -8.55
C LEU A 31 22.84 -4.61 -7.34
N PRO A 32 22.36 -3.91 -6.30
CA PRO A 32 23.16 -3.68 -5.11
C PRO A 32 23.68 -4.98 -4.49
N THR A 33 24.97 -5.02 -4.17
CA THR A 33 25.58 -6.15 -3.46
C THR A 33 25.24 -6.16 -1.97
N GLN A 34 24.90 -4.99 -1.42
CA GLN A 34 24.50 -4.81 -0.03
C GLN A 34 23.04 -4.40 0.04
N ASN A 35 22.37 -4.84 1.10
CA ASN A 35 21.02 -4.40 1.41
C ASN A 35 20.99 -2.88 1.58
N LYS A 36 19.95 -2.26 1.01
CA LYS A 36 19.58 -0.86 1.20
C LYS A 36 18.31 -0.83 2.06
N PRO A 37 18.31 -0.16 3.20
CA PRO A 37 17.15 -0.16 4.07
C PRO A 37 15.96 0.53 3.41
N SER A 38 14.74 0.14 3.82
CA SER A 38 13.57 0.99 3.58
C SER A 38 13.82 2.35 4.21
N THR A 39 13.36 3.42 3.56
CA THR A 39 13.69 4.80 3.94
C THR A 39 12.46 5.69 3.82
N LEU A 40 12.07 6.31 4.93
CA LEU A 40 11.11 7.41 4.94
C LEU A 40 11.83 8.69 4.51
N LEU A 41 11.22 9.45 3.61
CA LEU A 41 11.82 10.64 3.01
C LEU A 41 10.83 11.80 3.11
N ARG A 42 11.33 12.99 3.45
CA ARG A 42 10.60 14.25 3.29
C ARG A 42 11.20 15.01 2.12
N LEU A 43 10.37 15.25 1.11
CA LEU A 43 10.73 15.98 -0.10
C LEU A 43 10.21 17.40 0.03
N ASP A 44 11.09 18.37 -0.06
CA ASP A 44 10.73 19.74 -0.38
C ASP A 44 10.39 19.81 -1.86
N THR A 45 9.14 20.13 -2.17
CA THR A 45 8.62 20.15 -3.53
C THR A 45 8.85 21.48 -4.25
N GLU A 46 9.23 22.54 -3.54
CA GLU A 46 9.57 23.82 -4.15
C GLU A 46 10.96 23.75 -4.76
N PHE A 47 11.92 23.21 -4.00
CA PHE A 47 13.31 23.05 -4.44
C PHE A 47 13.63 21.67 -5.01
N MET A 48 12.68 20.73 -4.95
CA MET A 48 12.83 19.34 -5.37
C MET A 48 14.02 18.64 -4.69
N LYS A 49 14.16 18.83 -3.37
CA LYS A 49 15.26 18.28 -2.57
C LYS A 49 14.73 17.41 -1.43
N ILE A 50 15.39 16.29 -1.20
CA ILE A 50 15.19 15.51 0.02
C ILE A 50 15.79 16.34 1.17
N VAL A 51 14.92 16.89 2.01
CA VAL A 51 15.32 17.72 3.16
C VAL A 51 15.50 16.88 4.41
N GLU A 52 14.98 15.65 4.41
CA GLU A 52 15.08 14.76 5.55
C GLU A 52 14.89 13.29 5.16
N SER A 53 15.56 12.40 5.87
CA SER A 53 15.42 10.95 5.69
C SER A 53 15.55 10.21 7.01
N PHE A 54 14.78 9.13 7.15
CA PHE A 54 14.93 8.15 8.21
C PHE A 54 15.12 6.77 7.59
N HIS A 55 16.26 6.15 7.86
CA HIS A 55 16.58 4.79 7.41
C HIS A 55 16.07 3.81 8.46
N PHE A 56 15.20 2.90 8.05
CA PHE A 56 14.75 1.83 8.93
C PHE A 56 15.90 0.84 9.18
N PRO A 57 15.95 0.16 10.33
CA PRO A 57 16.96 -0.86 10.57
C PRO A 57 16.87 -1.99 9.53
N ASN A 58 18.00 -2.66 9.26
CA ASN A 58 17.98 -3.85 8.41
C ASN A 58 17.04 -4.91 8.99
N GLY A 59 16.31 -5.62 8.12
CA GLY A 59 15.26 -6.57 8.52
C GLY A 59 13.90 -5.94 8.79
N TYR A 60 13.78 -4.61 8.73
CA TYR A 60 12.51 -3.89 8.85
C TYR A 60 12.07 -3.35 7.48
N LEU A 61 10.88 -3.76 7.05
CA LEU A 61 10.22 -3.26 5.86
C LEU A 61 9.11 -2.29 6.27
N ALA A 62 9.37 -1.00 6.10
CA ALA A 62 8.34 0.03 6.23
C ALA A 62 7.57 0.22 4.93
N CYS A 63 6.24 0.28 5.03
CA CYS A 63 5.31 0.49 3.94
C CYS A 63 4.17 1.44 4.32
N SER A 64 3.45 1.87 3.29
CA SER A 64 2.24 2.68 3.35
C SER A 64 2.32 3.88 4.33
N PRO A 65 3.26 4.82 4.12
CA PRO A 65 3.39 6.02 4.95
C PRO A 65 2.16 6.90 4.77
N GLN A 66 1.67 7.47 5.87
CA GLN A 66 0.51 8.35 5.84
C GLN A 66 0.73 9.56 6.73
N PHE A 67 0.34 10.72 6.23
CA PHE A 67 0.26 11.93 7.05
C PHE A 67 -1.05 11.95 7.83
N ILE A 68 -0.96 12.29 9.12
CA ILE A 68 -2.06 12.50 10.04
C ILE A 68 -1.97 13.95 10.53
N PRO A 69 -2.91 14.83 10.16
CA PRO A 69 -2.88 16.21 10.63
C PRO A 69 -3.08 16.27 12.15
N SER A 70 -2.34 17.16 12.81
CA SER A 70 -2.51 17.40 14.24
C SER A 70 -3.88 18.02 14.53
N SER A 71 -4.52 17.60 15.63
CA SER A 71 -5.70 18.25 16.19
C SER A 71 -5.36 19.48 17.05
N GLN A 72 -4.08 19.68 17.36
CA GLN A 72 -3.62 20.81 18.15
C GLN A 72 -3.54 22.09 17.30
N PRO A 73 -3.68 23.28 17.91
CA PRO A 73 -3.44 24.54 17.21
C PRO A 73 -2.09 24.56 16.49
N LEU A 74 -2.06 25.13 15.28
CA LEU A 74 -0.82 25.31 14.53
C LEU A 74 0.09 26.28 15.30
N PRO A 75 1.30 25.88 15.71
CA PRO A 75 2.23 26.79 16.36
C PRO A 75 2.66 27.92 15.41
N GLU A 76 2.96 29.08 15.96
CA GLU A 76 3.43 30.22 15.18
C GLU A 76 4.70 29.88 14.39
N GLY A 77 4.74 30.26 13.11
CA GLY A 77 5.86 30.00 12.22
C GLY A 77 6.00 28.55 11.73
N LYS A 78 5.05 27.66 12.01
CA LYS A 78 5.04 26.28 11.49
C LYS A 78 4.19 26.15 10.23
N ASP A 79 4.61 25.24 9.35
CA ASP A 79 3.87 24.91 8.14
C ASP A 79 2.75 23.91 8.44
N LYS A 80 1.52 24.25 8.04
CA LYS A 80 0.35 23.39 8.14
C LYS A 80 0.55 22.04 7.41
N SER A 81 1.34 22.01 6.35
CA SER A 81 1.61 20.79 5.56
C SER A 81 2.42 19.74 6.33
N THR A 82 3.12 20.15 7.40
CA THR A 82 3.94 19.28 8.25
C THR A 82 3.48 19.26 9.71
N HIS A 83 2.41 20.00 10.05
CA HIS A 83 1.84 20.02 11.39
C HIS A 83 1.00 18.78 11.68
N GLY A 84 1.68 17.73 12.13
CA GLY A 84 1.06 16.44 12.33
C GLY A 84 2.09 15.33 12.52
N TYR A 85 1.67 14.13 12.14
CA TYR A 85 2.45 12.92 12.32
C TYR A 85 2.52 12.15 11.02
N ILE A 86 3.57 11.35 10.85
CA ILE A 86 3.62 10.33 9.81
C ILE A 86 3.56 8.97 10.49
N ILE A 87 2.61 8.14 10.08
CA ILE A 87 2.53 6.74 10.48
C ILE A 87 3.03 5.85 9.35
N CYS A 88 3.82 4.84 9.69
CA CYS A 88 4.24 3.77 8.77
C CYS A 88 3.80 2.43 9.33
N VAL A 89 3.33 1.54 8.46
CA VAL A 89 3.24 0.11 8.77
C VAL A 89 4.64 -0.47 8.64
N VAL A 90 5.13 -1.16 9.67
CA VAL A 90 6.48 -1.73 9.67
C VAL A 90 6.38 -3.22 9.94
N LEU A 91 6.99 -4.00 9.04
CA LEU A 91 7.04 -5.45 9.10
C LEU A 91 8.47 -5.89 9.40
N SER A 92 8.61 -6.93 10.23
CA SER A 92 9.89 -7.57 10.50
C SER A 92 9.70 -9.06 10.74
N ASP A 93 10.76 -9.84 10.55
CA ASP A 93 10.74 -11.26 10.94
C ASP A 93 10.93 -11.46 12.44
N ASP A 94 11.60 -10.49 13.09
CA ASP A 94 11.72 -10.41 14.55
C ASP A 94 10.38 -10.08 15.21
N LYS A 95 10.19 -10.57 16.45
CA LYS A 95 9.02 -10.20 17.25
C LYS A 95 9.17 -8.77 17.81
N PRO A 96 8.12 -7.94 17.74
CA PRO A 96 6.83 -8.17 17.09
C PRO A 96 6.92 -8.07 15.55
N LYS A 97 6.24 -8.97 14.84
CA LYS A 97 6.33 -9.05 13.36
C LYS A 97 5.69 -7.89 12.60
N GLY A 98 4.88 -7.11 13.29
CA GLY A 98 4.11 -6.01 12.73
C GLY A 98 3.95 -4.91 13.75
N GLU A 99 4.28 -3.68 13.35
CA GLU A 99 4.21 -2.49 14.17
C GLU A 99 3.65 -1.31 13.37
N PHE A 100 3.18 -0.30 14.08
CA PHE A 100 2.99 1.04 13.55
C PHE A 100 4.02 1.98 14.14
N TRP A 101 4.85 2.57 13.28
CA TRP A 101 5.86 3.54 13.70
C TRP A 101 5.35 4.95 13.41
N ILE A 102 5.36 5.80 14.43
CA ILE A 102 4.84 7.17 14.37
C ILE A 102 6.01 8.14 14.48
N PHE A 103 6.09 9.06 13.52
CA PHE A 103 7.10 10.12 13.43
C PHE A 103 6.41 11.48 13.54
N ASP A 104 7.14 12.48 14.02
CA ASP A 104 6.73 13.87 13.89
C ASP A 104 6.91 14.27 12.41
N ALA A 105 5.89 14.88 11.80
CA ALA A 105 5.94 15.19 10.37
C ALA A 105 6.76 16.45 10.04
N ASN A 106 7.05 17.29 11.03
CA ASN A 106 7.88 18.48 10.88
C ASN A 106 9.38 18.15 10.98
N ASP A 107 9.76 17.20 11.85
CA ASP A 107 11.14 16.73 12.01
C ASP A 107 11.16 15.30 12.58
N PHE A 108 11.67 14.34 11.82
CA PHE A 108 11.82 12.95 12.25
C PHE A 108 12.79 12.82 13.43
N ASN A 109 13.71 13.77 13.63
CA ASN A 109 14.72 13.77 14.69
C ASN A 109 15.48 12.43 14.78
N GLY A 110 15.69 11.80 13.62
CA GLY A 110 16.34 10.50 13.48
C GLY A 110 15.67 9.32 14.17
N LYS A 111 14.40 9.40 14.62
CA LYS A 111 13.70 8.30 15.30
C LYS A 111 12.17 8.39 15.24
N PRO A 112 11.44 7.26 15.33
CA PRO A 112 10.02 7.32 15.65
C PRO A 112 9.80 7.86 17.07
N ILE A 113 8.74 8.64 17.27
CA ILE A 113 8.26 9.06 18.60
C ILE A 113 7.62 7.86 19.32
N TYR A 114 6.87 7.04 18.57
CA TYR A 114 6.22 5.84 19.10
C TYR A 114 6.35 4.66 18.15
N ARG A 115 6.43 3.47 18.74
CA ARG A 115 6.30 2.18 18.05
C ARG A 115 5.17 1.42 18.73
N LEU A 116 4.07 1.20 18.01
CA LEU A 116 2.89 0.53 18.52
C LEU A 116 2.86 -0.90 18.01
N SER A 117 2.76 -1.86 18.92
CA SER A 117 2.69 -3.28 18.61
C SER A 117 1.71 -3.99 19.54
N HIS A 118 1.24 -5.17 19.14
CA HIS A 118 0.37 -5.99 19.97
C HIS A 118 0.52 -7.48 19.60
N GLN A 119 0.36 -8.39 20.55
CA GLN A 119 0.54 -9.84 20.32
C GLN A 119 -0.43 -10.40 19.27
N ASN A 120 -1.64 -9.83 19.22
CA ASN A 120 -2.69 -10.21 18.27
C ASN A 120 -2.68 -9.36 16.98
N LEU A 121 -1.69 -8.49 16.81
CA LEU A 121 -1.55 -7.68 15.60
C LEU A 121 -0.80 -8.48 14.55
N HIS A 122 -1.51 -8.98 13.54
CA HIS A 122 -0.95 -9.76 12.45
C HIS A 122 -0.98 -8.95 11.16
N LEU A 123 0.03 -8.09 10.97
CA LEU A 123 0.17 -7.31 9.75
C LEU A 123 0.83 -8.14 8.64
N ARG A 124 0.38 -7.90 7.42
CA ARG A 124 0.97 -8.41 6.17
C ARG A 124 1.37 -7.20 5.32
N LEU A 125 2.01 -7.45 4.18
CA LEU A 125 2.38 -6.41 3.24
C LEU A 125 1.15 -5.57 2.86
N THR A 126 1.22 -4.26 3.13
CA THR A 126 0.23 -3.29 2.68
C THR A 126 0.80 -2.50 1.51
N ILE A 127 0.01 -2.32 0.47
CA ILE A 127 0.38 -1.45 -0.66
C ILE A 127 -0.08 -0.03 -0.34
N HIS A 128 -1.38 0.14 -0.08
CA HIS A 128 -2.00 1.41 0.22
C HIS A 128 -2.73 1.37 1.55
N SER A 129 -2.82 2.52 2.20
CA SER A 129 -3.61 2.76 3.40
C SER A 129 -4.20 4.16 3.31
N THR A 130 -5.31 4.41 4.02
CA THR A 130 -5.83 5.78 4.21
C THR A 130 -6.06 6.09 5.69
N TRP A 131 -5.82 7.33 6.10
CA TRP A 131 -6.18 7.82 7.43
C TRP A 131 -7.57 8.44 7.38
N LEU A 132 -8.38 8.14 8.38
CA LEU A 132 -9.70 8.73 8.57
C LEU A 132 -9.78 9.35 9.97
N PRO A 133 -10.24 10.60 10.10
CA PRO A 133 -10.42 11.22 11.43
C PRO A 133 -11.46 10.50 12.28
N GLU A 134 -12.44 9.87 11.63
CA GLU A 134 -13.52 9.15 12.26
C GLU A 134 -13.93 7.97 11.37
N ILE A 135 -14.13 6.81 11.99
CA ILE A 135 -14.69 5.64 11.32
C ILE A 135 -16.21 5.85 11.25
N LYS A 136 -16.67 6.53 10.21
CA LYS A 136 -18.11 6.67 9.97
C LYS A 136 -18.67 5.38 9.41
N LYS A 137 -19.81 4.93 9.93
CA LYS A 137 -20.63 3.94 9.22
C LYS A 137 -20.98 4.55 7.86
N SER A 138 -20.48 3.94 6.80
CA SER A 138 -20.83 4.38 5.46
C SER A 138 -22.34 4.23 5.29
N HIS A 139 -23.03 5.25 4.75
CA HIS A 139 -24.40 5.08 4.24
C HIS A 139 -24.47 4.01 3.12
N ASN A 140 -23.31 3.57 2.60
CA ASN A 140 -23.18 2.48 1.65
C ASN A 140 -23.02 1.09 2.31
N SER A 141 -23.46 0.90 3.56
CA SER A 141 -23.37 -0.40 4.23
C SER A 141 -24.37 -1.43 3.68
N GLU A 142 -25.38 -0.98 2.92
CA GLU A 142 -26.34 -1.88 2.29
C GLU A 142 -25.75 -2.51 1.02
N THR A 143 -25.78 -3.83 0.95
CA THR A 143 -25.19 -4.64 -0.11
C THR A 143 -25.71 -4.27 -1.51
N THR A 144 -26.98 -3.87 -1.60
CA THR A 144 -27.69 -3.55 -2.86
C THR A 144 -27.10 -2.31 -3.54
N ASP A 145 -26.82 -1.25 -2.78
CA ASP A 145 -26.22 -0.01 -3.31
C ASP A 145 -24.79 -0.24 -3.81
N ARG A 146 -24.04 -1.12 -3.14
CA ARG A 146 -22.66 -1.44 -3.55
C ARG A 146 -22.63 -2.23 -4.86
N LYS A 147 -23.53 -3.22 -5.02
CA LYS A 147 -23.63 -4.01 -6.27
C LYS A 147 -23.95 -3.10 -7.45
N LYS A 148 -24.97 -2.26 -7.32
CA LYS A 148 -25.36 -1.32 -8.38
C LYS A 148 -24.23 -0.36 -8.75
N ARG A 149 -23.54 0.23 -7.77
CA ARG A 149 -22.41 1.13 -8.04
C ARG A 149 -21.24 0.45 -8.75
N ARG A 150 -20.92 -0.80 -8.39
CA ARG A 150 -19.89 -1.59 -9.08
C ARG A 150 -20.30 -1.87 -10.53
N GLU A 151 -21.56 -2.26 -10.72
CA GLU A 151 -22.13 -2.49 -12.04
C GLU A 151 -22.08 -1.21 -12.89
N ASP A 152 -22.55 -0.09 -12.36
CA ASP A 152 -22.55 1.21 -13.04
C ASP A 152 -21.12 1.65 -13.40
N SER A 153 -20.16 1.53 -12.47
CA SER A 153 -18.75 1.88 -12.71
C SER A 153 -18.12 0.98 -13.78
N LEU A 154 -18.31 -0.33 -13.67
CA LEU A 154 -17.71 -1.28 -14.59
C LEU A 154 -18.30 -1.12 -16.00
N LYS A 155 -19.62 -0.89 -16.09
CA LYS A 155 -20.27 -0.58 -17.37
C LYS A 155 -19.78 0.74 -17.95
N LEU A 156 -19.63 1.78 -17.14
CA LEU A 156 -19.10 3.07 -17.59
C LEU A 156 -17.70 2.92 -18.20
N ASP A 157 -16.81 2.19 -17.53
CA ASP A 157 -15.41 2.06 -17.92
C ASP A 157 -15.20 1.08 -19.08
N CYS A 158 -15.97 -0.02 -19.12
CA CYS A 158 -15.68 -1.15 -20.00
C CYS A 158 -16.70 -1.37 -21.12
N ASP A 159 -17.97 -0.96 -21.01
CA ASP A 159 -19.00 -1.37 -21.98
C ASP A 159 -18.67 -0.95 -23.42
N VAL A 160 -18.10 0.25 -23.59
CA VAL A 160 -17.73 0.74 -24.92
C VAL A 160 -16.66 -0.16 -25.55
N LEU A 161 -15.69 -0.60 -24.75
CA LEU A 161 -14.61 -1.48 -25.19
C LEU A 161 -15.11 -2.91 -25.43
N VAL A 162 -15.96 -3.42 -24.55
CA VAL A 162 -16.52 -4.79 -24.64
C VAL A 162 -17.44 -4.92 -25.85
N ARG A 163 -18.33 -3.95 -26.09
CA ARG A 163 -19.24 -3.94 -27.25
C ARG A 163 -18.50 -3.83 -28.59
N LYS A 164 -17.38 -3.11 -28.63
CA LYS A 164 -16.50 -3.01 -29.81
C LYS A 164 -15.50 -4.17 -29.92
N GLY A 165 -15.40 -5.00 -28.88
CA GLY A 165 -14.44 -6.08 -28.78
C GLY A 165 -14.87 -7.35 -29.49
N SER A 166 -13.98 -8.35 -29.43
CA SER A 166 -14.27 -9.68 -30.01
C SER A 166 -15.35 -10.43 -29.23
N ALA A 167 -16.01 -11.40 -29.87
CA ALA A 167 -16.96 -12.30 -29.20
C ALA A 167 -16.32 -13.03 -27.99
N LYS A 168 -15.02 -13.32 -28.05
CA LYS A 168 -14.29 -13.92 -26.92
C LYS A 168 -14.19 -12.96 -25.73
N LEU A 169 -13.97 -11.66 -25.99
CA LEU A 169 -13.92 -10.65 -24.93
C LEU A 169 -15.30 -10.46 -24.30
N GLN A 170 -16.36 -10.38 -25.12
CA GLN A 170 -17.74 -10.28 -24.63
C GLN A 170 -18.08 -11.47 -23.73
N LYS A 171 -17.78 -12.69 -24.18
CA LYS A 171 -18.02 -13.89 -23.38
C LYS A 171 -17.27 -13.90 -22.04
N ILE A 172 -16.01 -13.45 -22.00
CA ILE A 172 -15.27 -13.34 -20.72
C ILE A 172 -15.95 -12.34 -19.78
N PHE A 173 -16.44 -11.22 -20.30
CA PHE A 173 -17.12 -10.23 -19.49
C PHE A 173 -18.46 -10.73 -18.98
N ASP A 174 -19.26 -11.35 -19.83
CA ASP A 174 -20.59 -11.87 -19.50
C ASP A 174 -20.53 -13.05 -18.52
N ASP A 175 -19.63 -14.01 -18.75
CA ASP A 175 -19.57 -15.25 -17.98
C ASP A 175 -18.72 -15.12 -16.71
N VAL A 176 -17.73 -14.22 -16.68
CA VAL A 176 -16.74 -14.15 -15.60
C VAL A 176 -16.70 -12.78 -14.93
N VAL A 177 -16.46 -11.71 -15.68
CA VAL A 177 -16.18 -10.39 -15.06
C VAL A 177 -17.43 -9.82 -14.39
N TYR A 178 -18.53 -9.63 -15.13
CA TYR A 178 -19.74 -9.03 -14.57
C TYR A 178 -20.30 -9.84 -13.39
N PRO A 179 -20.47 -11.18 -13.48
CA PRO A 179 -21.01 -11.96 -12.37
C PRO A 179 -20.13 -11.88 -11.12
N HIS A 180 -18.82 -12.07 -11.24
CA HIS A 180 -17.97 -12.16 -10.05
C HIS A 180 -17.58 -10.78 -9.48
N PHE A 181 -17.32 -9.79 -10.34
CA PHE A 181 -16.93 -8.45 -9.88
C PHE A 181 -18.09 -7.69 -9.25
N ILE A 182 -19.31 -7.80 -9.80
CA ILE A 182 -20.48 -7.10 -9.26
C ILE A 182 -20.89 -7.73 -7.93
N GLN A 183 -20.96 -9.06 -7.89
CA GLN A 183 -21.42 -9.78 -6.70
C GLN A 183 -20.41 -9.67 -5.54
N GLN A 184 -19.10 -9.80 -5.81
CA GLN A 184 -18.06 -9.99 -4.79
C GLN A 184 -18.54 -10.90 -3.65
N THR A 185 -18.76 -12.17 -3.96
CA THR A 185 -19.10 -13.20 -2.98
C THR A 185 -18.11 -13.08 -1.81
N PRO A 186 -18.58 -12.80 -0.59
CA PRO A 186 -17.68 -12.66 0.54
C PRO A 186 -16.96 -13.99 0.79
N GLU A 187 -15.72 -13.89 1.29
CA GLU A 187 -14.80 -15.03 1.39
C GLU A 187 -15.37 -16.17 2.26
N ASP A 188 -16.20 -15.85 3.24
CA ASP A 188 -16.87 -16.81 4.10
C ASP A 188 -18.01 -17.58 3.41
N GLU A 189 -18.54 -17.09 2.29
CA GLU A 189 -19.46 -17.85 1.44
C GLU A 189 -18.68 -18.76 0.47
N LEU A 190 -17.54 -18.30 -0.04
CA LEU A 190 -16.67 -19.10 -0.92
C LEU A 190 -16.09 -20.33 -0.20
N LEU A 191 -15.76 -20.20 1.09
CA LEU A 191 -15.20 -21.30 1.89
C LEU A 191 -16.25 -22.34 2.35
N ARG A 192 -17.55 -22.10 2.12
CA ARG A 192 -18.61 -23.04 2.49
C ARG A 192 -18.90 -24.10 1.43
N ASP A 193 -18.54 -23.83 0.17
CA ASP A 193 -18.78 -24.76 -0.94
C ASP A 193 -17.71 -25.86 -1.08
N ASP A 194 -16.64 -25.79 -0.28
CA ASP A 194 -15.51 -26.74 -0.27
C ASP A 194 -15.50 -27.69 0.97
N LEU A 195 -16.60 -27.78 1.73
CA LEU A 195 -16.77 -28.67 2.89
C LEU A 195 -17.92 -29.67 2.73
#